data_AF-A0AA91VGZ5-F1
#
_entry.id   AF-A0AA91VGZ5-F1
#
_cell.length_a   1.000
_cell.length_b   1.000
_cell.length_c   1.000
_cell.angle_alpha   90.00
_cell.angle_beta   90.00
_cell.angle_gamma   90.00
#
_symmetry.space_group_name_H-M   'P 1'
#
loop_
_entity.id
_entity.type
_entity.pdbx_description
1 polymer ?
#
loop_
_entity_poly.entity_id
_entity_poly.type
_entity_poly.pdbx_seq_one_letter_code
_entity_poly.pdbx_strand_id
1 'polypeptide(L)'
;MGKIQISGEVIETKAIAFDKDGTLFQAIPFWQEIDRLRKQKFSQIVGDTVVDVKMAKDAGSIAVGIANHKHAIEELMPYADFIITDYSDIQVLTKKKQ
;
A
#
# COMPACT_ATOMS: atom_id res chain seq x y z
N MET A 1 -1.09 9.43 15.94
CA MET A 1 -0.62 8.03 16.05
C MET A 1 -1.35 7.37 17.23
N GLY A 2 -1.22 6.06 17.45
CA GLY A 2 -1.70 5.44 18.70
C GLY A 2 -0.83 5.88 19.88
N LYS A 3 -1.43 6.03 21.06
CA LYS A 3 -0.70 6.30 22.32
C LYS A 3 -0.58 4.99 23.09
N ILE A 4 0.60 4.71 23.63
CA ILE A 4 0.86 3.50 24.41
C ILE A 4 1.48 3.92 25.75
N GLN A 5 1.03 3.29 26.83
CA GLN A 5 1.57 3.54 28.17
C GLN A 5 2.53 2.42 28.57
N ILE A 6 3.77 2.77 28.91
CA ILE A 6 4.81 1.83 29.37
C ILE A 6 5.34 2.36 30.70
N SER A 7 5.25 1.57 31.77
CA SER A 7 5.74 1.94 33.12
C SER A 7 5.26 3.31 33.63
N GLY A 8 4.03 3.71 33.26
CA GLY A 8 3.45 5.00 33.64
C GLY A 8 3.69 6.13 32.66
N GLU A 9 4.64 6.00 31.72
CA GLU A 9 4.91 7.01 30.70
C GLU A 9 4.07 6.78 29.44
N VAL A 10 3.52 7.87 28.89
CA VAL A 10 2.72 7.84 27.66
C VAL A 10 3.60 8.24 26.48
N ILE A 11 3.78 7.32 25.54
CA ILE A 11 4.62 7.50 24.36
C ILE A 11 3.76 7.42 23.10
N GLU A 12 3.98 8.34 22.16
CA GLU A 12 3.38 8.28 20.82
C GLU A 12 4.32 7.52 19.89
N THR A 13 3.96 6.29 19.50
CA THR A 13 4.78 5.45 18.62
C THR A 13 3.93 4.69 17.61
N LYS A 14 4.56 4.21 16.54
CA LYS A 14 3.92 3.40 15.49
C LYS A 14 4.06 1.89 15.74
N ALA A 15 5.05 1.47 16.52
CA ALA A 15 5.32 0.06 16.80
C ALA A 15 6.07 -0.11 18.14
N ILE A 16 5.88 -1.27 18.77
CA ILE A 16 6.65 -1.76 19.92
C ILE A 16 7.21 -3.13 19.51
N ALA A 17 8.51 -3.31 19.61
CA ALA A 17 9.17 -4.59 19.40
C ALA A 17 9.43 -5.23 20.75
N PHE A 18 9.02 -6.49 20.90
CA PHE A 18 9.36 -7.31 22.07
C PHE A 18 10.50 -8.24 21.69
N ASP A 19 11.59 -8.18 22.44
CA ASP A 19 12.68 -9.14 22.42
C ASP A 19 12.40 -10.23 23.44
N LYS A 20 12.62 -11.50 23.09
CA LYS A 20 12.59 -12.58 24.08
C LYS A 20 14.01 -12.96 24.53
N ASP A 21 15.03 -12.88 23.66
CA ASP A 21 16.34 -13.51 23.91
C ASP A 21 17.53 -12.85 23.13
N GLY A 22 17.52 -11.54 22.84
CA GLY A 22 18.70 -10.79 22.40
C GLY A 22 19.14 -11.01 20.95
N THR A 23 18.32 -11.60 20.07
CA THR A 23 18.69 -11.70 18.65
C THR A 23 18.36 -10.38 17.97
N LEU A 24 19.41 -9.63 17.64
CA LEU A 24 19.36 -8.34 16.97
C LEU A 24 18.53 -8.46 15.67
N PHE A 25 17.24 -8.17 15.78
CA PHE A 25 16.35 -8.08 14.63
C PHE A 25 16.89 -6.96 13.74
N GLN A 26 17.42 -7.32 12.57
CA GLN A 26 17.87 -6.33 11.59
C GLN A 26 16.62 -5.68 11.00
N ALA A 27 16.13 -4.66 11.70
CA ALA A 27 14.87 -3.99 11.39
C ALA A 27 14.88 -3.41 9.97
N ILE A 28 16.03 -2.96 9.48
CA ILE A 28 16.15 -2.39 8.13
C ILE A 28 15.89 -3.45 7.05
N PRO A 29 16.63 -4.58 6.97
CA PRO A 29 16.31 -5.68 6.06
C PRO A 29 14.87 -6.18 6.17
N PHE A 30 14.33 -6.29 7.38
CA PHE A 30 12.94 -6.70 7.57
C PHE A 30 11.95 -5.72 6.95
N TRP A 31 12.07 -4.43 7.25
CA TRP A 31 11.16 -3.42 6.70
C TRP A 31 11.34 -3.23 5.20
N GLN A 32 12.56 -3.37 4.68
CA GLN A 32 12.84 -3.39 3.24
C GLN A 32 12.11 -4.56 2.56
N GLU A 33 12.11 -5.74 3.17
CA GLU A 33 11.43 -6.91 2.62
C GLU A 33 9.90 -6.77 2.70
N ILE A 34 9.37 -6.23 3.80
CA ILE A 34 7.93 -5.89 3.91
C ILE A 34 7.53 -4.86 2.85
N ASP A 35 8.34 -3.82 2.63
CA ASP A 35 8.06 -2.81 1.59
C ASP A 35 8.17 -3.40 0.19
N ARG A 36 9.13 -4.30 -0.07
CA ARG A 36 9.25 -5.03 -1.34
C ARG A 36 7.99 -5.86 -1.61
N LEU A 37 7.52 -6.62 -0.63
CA LEU A 37 6.30 -7.44 -0.73
C LEU A 37 5.06 -6.58 -0.93
N ARG A 38 4.96 -5.43 -0.25
CA ARG A 38 3.86 -4.48 -0.43
C ARG A 38 3.85 -3.84 -1.80
N LYS A 39 5.00 -3.41 -2.31
CA LYS A 39 5.13 -2.89 -3.69
C LYS A 39 4.75 -3.95 -4.71
N GLN A 40 5.23 -5.19 -4.53
CA GLN A 40 4.89 -6.30 -5.40
C GLN A 40 3.38 -6.59 -5.40
N LYS A 41 2.73 -6.64 -4.23
CA LYS A 41 1.27 -6.77 -4.16
C LYS A 41 0.55 -5.57 -4.77
N PHE A 42 1.04 -4.37 -4.55
CA PHE A 42 0.43 -3.16 -5.10
C PHE A 42 0.49 -3.13 -6.64
N SER A 43 1.64 -3.48 -7.23
CA SER A 43 1.79 -3.64 -8.68
C SER A 43 1.00 -4.82 -9.27
N GLN A 44 0.49 -5.74 -8.45
CA GLN A 44 -0.44 -6.79 -8.88
C GLN A 44 -1.91 -6.32 -8.85
N ILE A 45 -2.19 -5.19 -8.19
CA ILE A 45 -3.54 -4.61 -8.05
C ILE A 45 -3.73 -3.44 -9.03
N VAL A 46 -2.64 -2.77 -9.40
CA VAL A 46 -2.62 -1.75 -10.45
C VAL A 46 -2.10 -2.37 -11.74
N GLY A 47 -2.93 -2.41 -12.77
CA GLY A 47 -2.52 -2.96 -14.06
C GLY A 47 -3.01 -2.13 -15.23
N ASP A 48 -2.34 -2.29 -16.36
CA ASP A 48 -2.64 -1.64 -17.62
C ASP A 48 -3.52 -2.51 -18.53
N THR A 49 -3.86 -3.72 -18.10
CA THR A 49 -4.73 -4.64 -18.85
C THR A 49 -6.07 -4.90 -18.16
N VAL A 50 -7.07 -5.25 -18.97
CA VAL A 50 -8.39 -5.68 -18.47
C VAL A 50 -8.29 -6.86 -17.51
N VAL A 51 -7.32 -7.75 -17.72
CA VAL A 51 -7.12 -8.94 -16.88
C VAL A 51 -6.73 -8.53 -15.47
N ASP A 52 -5.78 -7.61 -15.31
CA ASP A 52 -5.32 -7.15 -14.00
C ASP A 52 -6.45 -6.47 -13.22
N VAL A 53 -7.17 -5.59 -13.89
CA VAL A 53 -8.28 -4.83 -13.29
C VAL A 53 -9.42 -5.76 -12.89
N LYS A 54 -9.75 -6.78 -13.70
CA LYS A 54 -10.73 -7.82 -13.35
C LYS A 54 -10.25 -8.69 -12.18
N MET A 55 -9.00 -9.13 -12.19
CA MET A 55 -8.43 -9.93 -11.10
C MET A 55 -8.48 -9.18 -9.77
N ALA A 56 -8.15 -7.89 -9.76
CA ALA A 56 -8.25 -7.05 -8.57
C ALA A 56 -9.70 -6.97 -8.07
N LYS A 57 -10.66 -6.78 -8.98
CA LYS A 57 -12.09 -6.69 -8.66
C LYS A 57 -12.65 -8.01 -8.11
N ASP A 58 -12.34 -9.13 -8.76
CA ASP A 58 -12.80 -10.47 -8.36
C ASP A 58 -12.19 -10.90 -7.02
N ALA A 59 -10.98 -10.42 -6.70
CA ALA A 59 -10.34 -10.62 -5.41
C ALA A 59 -10.92 -9.74 -4.28
N GLY A 60 -11.92 -8.90 -4.56
CA GLY A 60 -12.50 -7.97 -3.59
C GLY A 60 -11.57 -6.82 -3.19
N SER A 61 -10.59 -6.49 -4.03
CA SER A 61 -9.69 -5.34 -3.87
C SER A 61 -10.18 -4.14 -4.68
N ILE A 62 -9.59 -2.97 -4.44
CA ILE A 62 -9.81 -1.77 -5.26
C ILE A 62 -9.10 -1.99 -6.61
N ALA A 63 -9.84 -1.95 -7.71
CA ALA A 63 -9.30 -2.14 -9.05
C ALA A 63 -8.85 -0.79 -9.63
N VAL A 64 -7.53 -0.60 -9.82
CA VAL A 64 -6.99 0.64 -10.39
C VAL A 64 -6.34 0.34 -11.74
N GLY A 65 -6.87 0.93 -12.81
CA GLY A 65 -6.27 0.87 -14.13
C GLY A 65 -5.27 2.00 -14.34
N ILE A 66 -4.12 1.74 -14.97
CA ILE A 66 -3.18 2.78 -15.41
C ILE A 66 -3.20 2.90 -16.93
N ALA A 67 -3.61 4.05 -17.46
CA ALA A 67 -3.69 4.30 -18.90
C ALA A 67 -3.57 5.79 -19.22
N ASN A 68 -2.84 6.11 -20.29
CA ASN A 68 -2.56 7.49 -20.72
C ASN A 68 -3.16 7.86 -22.09
N HIS A 69 -3.85 6.94 -22.75
CA HIS A 69 -4.47 7.15 -24.06
C HIS A 69 -5.93 6.69 -24.06
N LYS A 70 -6.75 7.40 -24.82
CA LYS A 70 -8.22 7.28 -24.80
C LYS A 70 -8.72 5.84 -24.95
N HIS A 71 -8.12 5.08 -25.87
CA HIS A 71 -8.56 3.70 -26.14
C HIS A 71 -8.37 2.77 -24.93
N ALA A 72 -7.18 2.76 -24.31
CA ALA A 72 -6.96 1.96 -23.10
C ALA A 72 -7.82 2.42 -21.93
N ILE A 73 -8.06 3.73 -21.78
CA ILE A 73 -8.97 4.23 -20.74
C ILE A 73 -10.38 3.66 -20.95
N GLU A 74 -10.91 3.73 -22.17
CA GLU A 74 -12.24 3.18 -22.52
C GLU A 74 -12.31 1.66 -22.30
N GLU A 75 -11.21 0.95 -22.53
CA GLU A 75 -11.12 -0.50 -22.33
C GLU A 75 -11.11 -0.91 -20.84
N LEU A 76 -10.38 -0.17 -20.00
CA LEU A 76 -10.23 -0.46 -18.57
C LEU A 76 -11.40 0.05 -17.71
N MET A 77 -12.01 1.19 -18.09
CA MET A 77 -13.06 1.89 -17.34
C MET A 77 -14.25 1.01 -16.90
N PRO A 78 -14.74 0.02 -17.69
CA PRO A 78 -15.83 -0.84 -17.25
C PRO A 78 -15.50 -1.71 -16.03
N TYR A 79 -14.22 -1.96 -15.78
CA TYR A 79 -13.75 -2.87 -14.75
C TYR A 79 -13.07 -2.14 -13.61
N ALA A 80 -12.46 -0.98 -13.88
CA ALA A 80 -11.70 -0.22 -12.89
C ALA A 80 -12.62 0.59 -11.97
N ASP A 81 -12.24 0.70 -10.70
CA ASP A 81 -12.84 1.65 -9.76
C ASP A 81 -12.20 3.04 -9.91
N PHE A 82 -10.92 3.08 -10.31
CA PHE A 82 -10.19 4.31 -10.64
C PHE A 82 -9.30 4.10 -11.87
N ILE A 83 -9.16 5.14 -12.70
CA ILE A 83 -8.14 5.21 -13.74
C ILE A 83 -7.14 6.30 -13.38
N ILE A 84 -5.86 5.95 -13.39
CA ILE A 84 -4.75 6.88 -13.22
C ILE A 84 -3.94 6.97 -14.51
N THR A 85 -3.23 8.08 -14.69
CA THR A 85 -2.38 8.30 -15.87
C THR A 85 -0.91 8.04 -15.56
N ASP A 86 -0.53 8.20 -14.30
CA ASP A 86 0.81 7.97 -13.77
C ASP A 86 0.73 7.55 -12.29
N TYR A 87 1.73 6.85 -11.78
CA TYR A 87 1.76 6.43 -10.36
C TYR A 87 1.78 7.61 -9.38
N SER A 88 2.20 8.80 -9.81
CA SER A 88 2.17 10.04 -9.01
C SER A 88 0.74 10.52 -8.67
N ASP A 89 -0.28 10.00 -9.36
CA ASP A 89 -1.68 10.25 -9.02
C ASP A 89 -2.07 9.60 -7.67
N ILE A 90 -1.24 8.69 -7.14
CA ILE A 90 -1.48 7.99 -5.87
C ILE A 90 -0.68 8.65 -4.74
N GLN A 91 -1.38 9.27 -3.80
CA GLN A 91 -0.76 9.99 -2.69
C GLN A 91 -1.14 9.40 -1.33
N VAL A 92 -0.14 9.19 -0.47
CA VAL A 92 -0.35 8.83 0.93
C VAL A 92 -0.63 10.10 1.73
N LEU A 93 -1.89 10.33 2.09
CA LEU A 93 -2.24 11.43 2.98
C LEU A 93 -1.85 11.08 4.42
N THR A 94 -0.99 11.91 5.02
CA THR A 94 -0.73 11.86 6.46
C THR A 94 -1.56 12.93 7.16
N LYS A 95 -2.19 12.58 8.29
CA LYS A 95 -2.86 13.60 9.12
C LYS A 95 -1.81 14.65 9.51
N LYS A 96 -2.05 15.93 9.17
CA LYS A 96 -1.32 17.04 9.79
C LYS A 96 -1.41 16.85 11.30
N LYS A 97 -0.26 16.88 11.99
CA LYS A 97 -0.26 17.03 13.45
C LYS A 97 -1.03 18.32 13.74
N GLN A 98 -2.16 18.18 14.42
CA GLN A 98 -2.86 19.30 15.06
C GLN A 98 -1.96 19.85 16.17
#